data_AF-A0A2I0K523-F1
#
_entry.id   AF-A0A2I0K523-F1
#
_cell.length_a   1.000
_cell.length_b   1.000
_cell.length_c   1.000
_cell.angle_alpha   90.00
_cell.angle_beta   90.00
_cell.angle_gamma   90.00
#
_symmetry.space_group_name_H-M   'P 1'
#
loop_
_entity.id
_entity.type
_entity.pdbx_description
1 polymer ?
#
loop_
_entity_poly.entity_id
_entity_poly.type
_entity_poly.pdbx_seq_one_letter_code
_entity_poly.pdbx_strand_id
1 'polypeptide(L)'
;METWFLMAVTLCVAALINSLLGLLSASSGPKIPPGPMTIPALGSITWIRKDFFDVESMIRSLHAKLGPIVALHIGSYPMIYISSHSLAHQALIRNGAIFADRPPAIPLVKIISCNQHSISSASCGPMWRTLRRNLTAGILHPTRVKSFSRARRWVLGILLDQLRAAGPSTAMQVAGHFRYAVFCLQVLMCFGDRLEERQIKDVQAVQTALLLRAPRFAILNFLPSIGKILFRRQWDEFQKLLRNQENVFLPLIRARSAIR
;
A
#
# COMPACT_ATOMS: atom_id res chain seq x y z
N MET A 1 41.03 -30.33 8.28
CA MET A 1 39.99 -29.99 9.27
C MET A 1 40.24 -28.63 9.94
N GLU A 2 41.47 -28.11 9.93
CA GLU A 2 41.85 -26.91 10.69
C GLU A 2 41.43 -25.58 10.04
N THR A 3 41.42 -25.48 8.71
CA THR A 3 41.13 -24.23 8.00
C THR A 3 39.67 -23.77 8.12
N TRP A 4 38.72 -24.70 8.08
CA TRP A 4 37.30 -24.40 8.27
C TRP A 4 36.99 -23.94 9.70
N PHE A 5 37.68 -24.52 10.69
CA PHE A 5 37.57 -24.10 12.08
C PHE A 5 38.14 -22.69 12.29
N LEU A 6 39.30 -22.38 11.72
CA LEU A 6 39.90 -21.05 11.77
C LEU A 6 39.03 -19.98 11.08
N MET A 7 38.39 -20.33 9.95
CA MET A 7 37.44 -19.45 9.28
C MET A 7 36.17 -19.20 10.11
N ALA A 8 35.65 -20.23 10.79
CA ALA A 8 34.49 -20.09 11.67
C ALA A 8 34.82 -19.22 12.89
N VAL A 9 35.99 -19.44 13.51
CA VAL A 9 36.44 -18.68 14.68
C VAL A 9 36.68 -17.21 14.32
N THR A 10 37.34 -16.92 13.20
CA THR A 10 37.57 -15.53 12.76
C THR A 10 36.27 -14.80 12.44
N LEU A 11 35.29 -15.48 11.84
CA LEU A 11 33.96 -14.90 11.59
C LEU A 11 33.21 -14.61 12.91
N CYS A 12 33.28 -15.52 13.88
CA CYS A 12 32.67 -15.33 15.20
C CYS A 12 33.33 -14.17 15.97
N VAL A 13 34.66 -14.07 15.94
CA VAL A 13 35.41 -12.99 16.61
C VAL A 13 35.12 -11.65 15.94
N ALA A 14 35.10 -11.59 14.61
CA ALA A 14 34.74 -10.37 13.87
C ALA A 14 33.30 -9.92 14.17
N ALA A 15 32.35 -10.87 14.28
CA ALA A 15 30.97 -10.56 14.67
C ALA A 15 30.88 -10.03 16.11
N LEU A 16 31.64 -10.62 17.05
CA LEU A 16 31.70 -10.16 18.44
C LEU A 16 32.29 -8.77 18.55
N ILE A 17 33.40 -8.50 17.86
CA ILE A 17 34.06 -7.19 17.83
C ILE A 17 33.13 -6.13 17.23
N ASN A 18 32.45 -6.42 16.11
CA ASN A 18 31.48 -5.48 15.53
C ASN A 18 30.29 -5.22 16.47
N SER A 19 29.82 -6.24 17.20
CA SER A 19 28.76 -6.08 18.20
C SER A 19 29.20 -5.19 19.37
N LEU A 20 30.41 -5.43 19.91
CA LEU A 20 31.02 -4.64 20.98
C LEU A 20 31.28 -3.19 20.55
N LEU A 21 31.82 -2.97 19.35
CA LEU A 21 32.03 -1.64 18.78
C LEU A 21 30.70 -0.91 18.53
N GLY A 22 29.64 -1.63 18.13
CA GLY A 22 28.29 -1.09 17.99
C GLY A 22 27.66 -0.68 19.32
N LEU A 23 27.95 -1.41 20.41
CA LEU A 23 27.51 -1.06 21.76
C LEU A 23 28.28 0.14 22.33
N LEU A 24 29.59 0.24 22.05
CA LEU A 24 30.44 1.36 22.46
C LEU A 24 30.16 2.63 21.65
N SER A 25 29.72 2.48 20.40
CA SER A 25 29.31 3.60 19.51
C SER A 25 27.86 4.04 19.71
N ALA A 26 27.20 3.62 20.79
CA ALA A 26 25.88 4.10 21.18
C ALA A 26 25.96 5.57 21.64
N SER A 27 26.32 6.46 20.73
CA SER A 27 26.03 7.88 20.83
C SER A 27 24.53 8.05 21.05
N SER A 28 24.15 9.07 21.81
CA SER A 28 22.76 9.46 22.04
C SER A 28 22.11 9.85 20.72
N GLY A 29 21.63 8.85 19.97
CA GLY A 29 20.88 9.04 18.75
C GLY A 29 19.62 9.88 19.00
N PRO A 30 19.01 10.44 17.93
CA PRO A 30 17.77 11.18 18.06
C PRO A 30 16.76 10.35 18.85
N LYS A 31 16.10 11.00 19.83
CA LYS A 31 15.13 10.35 20.72
C LYS A 31 13.98 9.79 19.89
N ILE A 32 14.00 8.49 19.62
CA ILE A 32 12.91 7.79 18.95
C ILE A 32 11.73 7.72 19.94
N PRO A 33 10.48 7.93 19.48
CA PRO A 33 9.30 7.75 20.32
C PRO A 33 9.25 6.35 20.97
N PRO A 34 8.54 6.18 22.09
CA PRO A 34 8.42 4.89 22.75
C PRO A 34 7.81 3.84 21.82
N GLY A 35 8.31 2.61 21.89
CA GLY A 35 7.85 1.51 21.06
C GLY A 35 8.06 0.16 21.75
N PRO A 36 7.38 -0.91 21.31
CA PRO A 36 7.66 -2.24 21.82
C PRO A 36 9.13 -2.58 21.54
N MET A 37 9.81 -3.14 22.55
CA MET A 37 11.20 -3.54 22.44
C MET A 37 11.30 -4.70 21.44
N THR A 38 11.77 -4.41 20.23
CA THR A 38 11.96 -5.41 19.17
C THR A 38 13.43 -5.58 18.88
N ILE A 39 13.92 -6.83 18.89
CA ILE A 39 15.25 -7.16 18.37
C ILE A 39 15.26 -6.77 16.88
N PRO A 40 16.17 -5.89 16.39
CA PRO A 40 16.12 -5.36 15.02
C PRO A 40 16.00 -6.41 13.91
N ALA A 41 16.57 -7.60 14.09
CA ALA A 41 16.52 -8.69 13.11
C ALA A 41 15.27 -9.58 13.21
N LEU A 42 14.74 -9.82 14.42
CA LEU A 42 13.61 -10.76 14.66
C LEU A 42 12.26 -10.07 14.83
N GLY A 43 12.25 -8.80 15.21
CA GLY A 43 11.06 -7.98 15.36
C GLY A 43 10.23 -7.97 14.07
N SER A 44 10.91 -7.86 12.92
CA SER A 44 10.28 -7.84 11.59
C SER A 44 9.46 -9.09 11.27
N ILE A 45 9.82 -10.26 11.82
CA ILE A 45 9.18 -11.55 11.48
C ILE A 45 7.83 -11.71 12.19
N THR A 46 7.69 -11.16 13.40
CA THR A 46 6.42 -11.21 14.15
C THR A 46 5.28 -10.48 13.43
N TRP A 47 5.59 -9.47 12.61
CA TRP A 47 4.60 -8.74 11.81
C TRP A 47 4.10 -9.52 10.60
N ILE A 48 4.87 -10.48 10.08
CA ILE A 48 4.50 -11.26 8.88
C ILE A 48 3.39 -12.28 9.21
N ARG A 49 3.31 -12.73 10.46
CA ARG A 49 2.31 -13.71 10.90
C ARG A 49 0.99 -13.08 11.33
N LYS A 50 0.95 -11.75 11.49
CA LYS A 50 -0.27 -11.03 11.85
C LYS A 50 -0.93 -10.53 10.58
N ASP A 51 -2.24 -10.72 10.48
CA ASP A 51 -3.00 -10.17 9.38
C ASP A 51 -2.91 -8.63 9.43
N PHE A 52 -2.89 -8.00 8.26
CA PHE A 52 -2.86 -6.54 8.12
C PHE A 52 -3.97 -5.86 8.93
N PHE A 53 -5.09 -6.56 9.15
CA PHE A 53 -6.23 -6.12 9.96
C PHE A 53 -5.94 -6.08 11.47
N ASP A 54 -5.01 -6.90 11.98
CA ASP A 54 -4.63 -6.90 13.40
C ASP A 54 -3.65 -5.79 13.76
N VAL A 55 -3.09 -5.11 12.75
CA VAL A 55 -2.14 -4.02 12.96
C VAL A 55 -2.82 -2.82 13.63
N GLU A 56 -4.06 -2.51 13.25
CA GLU A 56 -4.81 -1.39 13.81
C GLU A 56 -5.11 -1.58 15.31
N SER A 57 -5.64 -2.75 15.69
CA SER A 57 -5.99 -3.07 17.07
C SER A 57 -4.75 -3.04 17.98
N MET A 58 -3.62 -3.53 17.47
CA MET A 58 -2.33 -3.47 18.15
C MET A 58 -1.81 -2.05 18.31
N ILE A 59 -1.81 -1.22 17.25
CA ILE A 59 -1.40 0.19 17.34
C ILE A 59 -2.26 0.92 18.38
N ARG A 60 -3.56 0.67 18.40
CA ARG A 60 -4.49 1.22 19.40
C ARG A 60 -4.10 0.80 20.82
N SER A 61 -3.78 -0.48 21.03
CA SER A 61 -3.30 -0.97 22.33
C SER A 61 -1.98 -0.34 22.77
N LEU A 62 -1.08 -0.05 21.82
CA LEU A 62 0.19 0.60 22.10
C LEU A 62 -0.01 2.07 22.46
N HIS A 63 -0.90 2.78 21.76
CA HIS A 63 -1.25 4.14 22.12
C HIS A 63 -1.85 4.24 23.54
N ALA A 64 -2.68 3.26 23.94
CA ALA A 64 -3.21 3.20 25.29
C ALA A 64 -2.13 3.03 26.38
N LYS A 65 -1.00 2.39 26.05
CA LYS A 65 0.09 2.09 27.01
C LYS A 65 1.24 3.11 26.99
N LEU A 66 1.61 3.58 25.80
CA LEU A 66 2.82 4.35 25.55
C LEU A 66 2.54 5.83 25.20
N GLY A 67 1.26 6.17 25.00
CA GLY A 67 0.82 7.54 24.73
C GLY A 67 0.59 7.86 23.25
N PRO A 68 0.45 9.14 22.90
CA PRO A 68 -0.08 9.57 21.61
C PRO A 68 0.89 9.45 20.44
N ILE A 69 2.18 9.20 20.70
CA ILE A 69 3.21 8.96 19.68
C ILE A 69 3.89 7.63 19.99
N VAL A 70 3.84 6.69 19.06
CA VAL A 70 4.50 5.39 19.21
C VAL A 70 5.34 5.05 17.99
N ALA A 71 6.46 4.39 18.19
CA ALA A 71 7.32 3.90 17.11
C ALA A 71 7.21 2.37 16.97
N LEU A 72 7.03 1.89 15.75
CA LEU A 72 7.09 0.47 15.41
C LEU A 72 8.20 0.22 14.40
N HIS A 73 9.04 -0.78 14.65
CA HIS A 73 10.07 -1.18 13.70
C HIS A 73 9.51 -2.23 12.75
N ILE A 74 9.34 -1.85 11.47
CA ILE A 74 8.94 -2.76 10.40
C ILE A 74 10.15 -2.90 9.46
N GLY A 75 10.78 -4.07 9.48
CA GLY A 75 12.09 -4.25 8.85
C GLY A 75 13.14 -3.33 9.46
N SER A 76 13.91 -2.64 8.62
CA SER A 76 15.00 -1.75 9.04
C SER A 76 14.57 -0.31 9.32
N TYR A 77 13.28 0.04 9.16
CA TYR A 77 12.81 1.42 9.27
C TYR A 77 11.82 1.60 10.44
N PRO A 78 12.00 2.63 11.28
CA PRO A 78 11.01 2.99 12.29
C PRO A 78 9.82 3.70 11.65
N MET A 79 8.62 3.18 11.89
CA MET A 79 7.34 3.76 11.51
C MET A 79 6.73 4.45 12.73
N ILE A 80 6.49 5.76 12.62
CA ILE A 80 5.94 6.58 13.70
C ILE A 80 4.42 6.71 13.52
N TYR A 81 3.67 6.36 14.55
CA TYR A 81 2.21 6.46 14.59
C TYR A 81 1.81 7.57 15.56
N ILE A 82 0.87 8.40 15.13
CA ILE A 82 0.34 9.54 15.87
C ILE A 82 -1.16 9.36 16.02
N SER A 83 -1.67 9.37 17.25
CA SER A 83 -3.11 9.24 17.55
C SER A 83 -3.76 10.49 18.10
N SER A 84 -3.00 11.56 18.38
CA SER A 84 -3.55 12.84 18.86
C SER A 84 -3.91 13.76 17.71
N HIS A 85 -5.11 14.36 17.77
CA HIS A 85 -5.56 15.39 16.84
C HIS A 85 -4.61 16.59 16.78
N SER A 86 -4.16 17.12 17.93
CA SER A 86 -3.29 18.30 17.97
C SER A 86 -1.94 18.03 17.30
N LEU A 87 -1.37 16.85 17.54
CA LEU A 87 -0.12 16.40 16.93
C LEU A 87 -0.28 16.11 15.43
N ALA A 88 -1.39 15.49 15.02
CA ALA A 88 -1.69 15.27 13.61
C ALA A 88 -1.86 16.60 12.86
N HIS A 89 -2.54 17.58 13.44
CA HIS A 89 -2.65 18.92 12.88
C HIS A 89 -1.28 19.61 12.79
N GLN A 90 -0.44 19.49 13.82
CA GLN A 90 0.91 20.03 13.79
C GLN A 90 1.77 19.37 12.69
N ALA A 91 1.71 18.06 12.52
CA ALA A 91 2.49 17.34 11.52
C ALA A 91 1.99 17.57 10.09
N LEU A 92 0.69 17.40 9.85
CA LEU A 92 0.12 17.39 8.50
C LEU A 92 -0.25 18.78 7.98
N ILE A 93 -0.55 19.75 8.86
CA ILE A 93 -0.93 21.11 8.48
C ILE A 93 0.22 22.08 8.70
N ARG A 94 0.64 22.28 9.97
CA ARG A 94 1.68 23.29 10.29
C ARG A 94 3.03 22.94 9.68
N ASN A 95 3.40 21.66 9.75
CA ASN A 95 4.66 21.13 9.23
C ASN A 95 4.46 20.27 7.98
N GLY A 96 3.36 20.47 7.25
CA GLY A 96 2.94 19.58 6.16
C GLY A 96 4.03 19.37 5.10
N ALA A 97 4.81 20.40 4.76
CA ALA A 97 5.89 20.27 3.78
C ALA A 97 7.00 19.28 4.21
N ILE A 98 7.26 19.15 5.51
CA ILE A 98 8.28 18.25 6.08
C ILE A 98 7.77 16.80 6.08
N PHE A 99 6.49 16.60 6.41
CA PHE A 99 5.87 15.28 6.54
C PHE A 99 5.12 14.80 5.29
N ALA A 100 5.11 15.59 4.21
CA ALA A 100 4.37 15.25 2.99
C ALA A 100 4.99 14.07 2.22
N ASP A 101 6.30 13.84 2.39
CA ASP A 101 7.04 12.89 1.59
C ASP A 101 6.63 11.42 1.85
N ARG A 102 7.04 10.51 0.96
CA ARG A 102 6.79 9.07 1.10
C ARG A 102 8.10 8.34 1.34
N PRO A 103 8.17 7.43 2.33
CA PRO A 103 9.37 6.64 2.56
C PRO A 103 9.65 5.73 1.35
N PRO A 104 10.89 5.26 1.19
CA PRO A 104 11.22 4.25 0.18
C PRO A 104 10.32 3.02 0.32
N ALA A 105 9.74 2.58 -0.80
CA ALA A 105 8.88 1.42 -0.80
C ALA A 105 9.67 0.13 -0.53
N ILE A 106 9.10 -0.76 0.29
CA ILE A 106 9.58 -2.14 0.43
C ILE A 106 9.50 -2.88 -0.91
N PRO A 107 10.31 -3.93 -1.14
CA PRO A 107 10.50 -4.53 -2.46
C PRO A 107 9.23 -4.88 -3.24
N LEU A 108 8.22 -5.52 -2.63
CA LEU A 108 6.97 -5.85 -3.32
C LEU A 108 6.12 -4.62 -3.62
N VAL A 109 6.02 -3.68 -2.66
CA VAL A 109 5.27 -2.43 -2.85
C VAL A 109 5.90 -1.60 -3.96
N LYS A 110 7.24 -1.64 -4.08
CA LYS A 110 7.96 -1.02 -5.20
C LYS A 110 7.52 -1.60 -6.55
N ILE A 111 7.31 -2.91 -6.65
CA ILE A 111 6.81 -3.53 -7.89
C ILE A 111 5.35 -3.13 -8.16
N ILE A 112 4.47 -3.29 -7.16
CA ILE A 112 3.03 -3.00 -7.28
C ILE A 112 2.77 -1.53 -7.63
N SER A 113 3.57 -0.61 -7.07
CA SER A 113 3.43 0.83 -7.27
C SER A 113 4.22 1.39 -8.45
N CYS A 114 4.65 0.52 -9.38
CA CYS A 114 5.46 0.89 -10.54
C CYS A 114 6.68 1.73 -10.15
N ASN A 115 7.48 1.24 -9.19
CA ASN A 115 8.63 1.93 -8.63
C ASN A 115 8.27 3.30 -8.01
N GLN A 116 7.18 3.35 -7.23
CA GLN A 116 6.65 4.60 -6.65
C GLN A 116 6.26 5.67 -7.68
N HIS A 117 5.85 5.29 -8.90
CA HIS A 117 5.35 6.22 -9.92
C HIS A 117 3.82 6.37 -9.84
N SER A 118 3.30 6.69 -8.65
CA SER A 118 1.87 6.98 -8.45
C SER A 118 1.67 8.16 -7.52
N ILE A 119 0.50 8.82 -7.57
CA ILE A 119 0.19 9.94 -6.68
C ILE A 119 0.23 9.54 -5.20
N SER A 120 -0.11 8.28 -4.90
CA SER A 120 -0.19 7.76 -3.52
C SER A 120 1.17 7.39 -2.93
N SER A 121 2.14 7.01 -3.76
CA SER A 121 3.41 6.40 -3.33
C SER A 121 4.66 7.18 -3.75
N ALA A 122 4.57 8.09 -4.71
CA ALA A 122 5.69 8.92 -5.15
C ALA A 122 6.17 9.85 -4.04
N SER A 123 7.48 10.11 -4.02
CA SER A 123 8.05 11.16 -3.19
C SER A 123 7.55 12.54 -3.64
N CYS A 124 7.54 13.51 -2.72
CA CYS A 124 7.07 14.88 -2.94
C CYS A 124 8.03 15.71 -3.83
N GLY A 125 8.19 15.28 -5.08
CA GLY A 125 9.03 15.90 -6.09
C GLY A 125 8.28 16.29 -7.37
N PRO A 126 9.00 16.62 -8.44
CA PRO A 126 8.43 17.02 -9.73
C PRO A 126 7.42 15.99 -10.29
N MET A 127 7.73 14.69 -10.20
CA MET A 127 6.84 13.61 -10.66
C MET A 127 5.47 13.67 -9.96
N TRP A 128 5.47 13.70 -8.62
CA TRP A 128 4.23 13.78 -7.84
C TRP A 128 3.43 15.04 -8.16
N ARG A 129 4.08 16.21 -8.28
CA ARG A 129 3.42 17.47 -8.64
C ARG A 129 2.75 17.38 -10.01
N THR A 130 3.42 16.80 -11.01
CA THR A 130 2.88 16.62 -12.35
C THR A 130 1.67 15.69 -12.35
N LEU A 131 1.77 14.52 -11.71
CA LEU A 131 0.66 13.58 -11.61
C LEU A 131 -0.55 14.19 -10.90
N ARG A 132 -0.33 14.89 -9.77
CA ARG A 132 -1.39 15.57 -9.02
C ARG A 132 -2.05 16.69 -9.82
N ARG A 133 -1.25 17.50 -10.53
CA ARG A 133 -1.77 18.56 -11.41
C ARG A 133 -2.65 17.98 -12.52
N ASN A 134 -2.21 16.89 -13.16
CA ASN A 134 -2.96 16.23 -14.23
C ASN A 134 -4.29 15.65 -13.71
N LEU A 135 -4.27 14.95 -12.57
CA LEU A 135 -5.48 14.42 -11.95
C LEU A 135 -6.46 15.55 -11.59
N THR A 136 -5.94 16.63 -11.02
CA THR A 136 -6.75 17.80 -10.63
C THR A 136 -7.39 18.43 -11.85
N ALA A 137 -6.59 18.83 -12.85
CA ALA A 137 -7.08 19.50 -14.05
C ALA A 137 -8.06 18.63 -14.87
N GLY A 138 -7.82 17.33 -14.95
CA GLY A 138 -8.64 16.42 -15.75
C GLY A 138 -9.95 16.00 -15.09
N ILE A 139 -9.91 15.75 -13.78
CA ILE A 139 -10.97 15.02 -13.06
C ILE A 139 -11.48 15.78 -11.83
N LEU A 140 -10.60 16.20 -10.93
CA LEU A 140 -11.00 16.70 -9.60
C LEU A 140 -11.32 18.20 -9.56
N HIS A 141 -11.00 18.95 -10.61
CA HIS A 141 -11.26 20.38 -10.66
C HIS A 141 -12.78 20.66 -10.66
N PRO A 142 -13.28 21.65 -9.89
CA PRO A 142 -14.71 21.94 -9.80
C PRO A 142 -15.40 22.14 -11.17
N THR A 143 -14.70 22.72 -12.14
CA THR A 143 -15.24 22.91 -13.50
C THR A 143 -15.48 21.61 -14.26
N ARG A 144 -14.80 20.51 -13.88
CA ARG A 144 -14.97 19.16 -14.46
C ARG A 144 -16.09 18.38 -13.79
N VAL A 145 -16.62 18.84 -12.66
CA VAL A 145 -17.71 18.13 -11.96
C VAL A 145 -18.92 17.96 -12.88
N LYS A 146 -19.29 18.99 -13.66
CA LYS A 146 -20.43 18.92 -14.60
C LYS A 146 -20.18 17.96 -15.78
N SER A 147 -18.93 17.77 -16.23
CA SER A 147 -18.64 16.91 -17.39
C SER A 147 -18.94 15.43 -17.11
N PHE A 148 -18.90 15.01 -15.84
CA PHE A 148 -19.27 13.64 -15.44
C PHE A 148 -20.74 13.51 -14.99
N SER A 149 -21.61 14.46 -15.32
CA SER A 149 -23.04 14.39 -14.95
C SER A 149 -23.75 13.20 -15.60
N ARG A 150 -23.45 12.91 -16.87
CA ARG A 150 -23.96 11.74 -17.60
C ARG A 150 -23.52 10.43 -16.93
N ALA A 151 -22.24 10.32 -16.60
CA ALA A 151 -21.68 9.19 -15.85
C ALA A 151 -22.41 8.94 -14.53
N ARG A 152 -22.60 9.98 -13.73
CA ARG A 152 -23.30 9.88 -12.45
C ARG A 152 -24.76 9.47 -12.60
N ARG A 153 -25.47 10.01 -13.59
CA ARG A 153 -26.86 9.60 -13.88
C ARG A 153 -26.95 8.12 -14.28
N TRP A 154 -26.04 7.66 -15.13
CA TRP A 154 -26.00 6.26 -15.55
C TRP A 154 -25.74 5.32 -14.36
N VAL A 155 -24.74 5.62 -13.52
CA VAL A 155 -24.43 4.84 -12.32
C VAL A 155 -25.55 4.87 -11.29
N LEU A 156 -26.24 6.01 -11.14
CA LEU A 156 -27.43 6.09 -10.29
C LEU A 156 -28.54 5.15 -10.77
N GLY A 157 -28.75 5.04 -12.10
CA GLY A 157 -29.65 4.07 -12.69
C GLY A 157 -29.31 2.64 -12.27
N ILE A 158 -28.05 2.23 -12.46
CA ILE A 158 -27.55 0.90 -12.05
C ILE A 158 -27.84 0.63 -10.56
N LEU A 159 -27.55 1.61 -9.69
CA LEU A 159 -27.78 1.47 -8.27
C LEU A 159 -29.27 1.28 -7.96
N LEU A 160 -30.15 2.11 -8.53
CA LEU A 160 -31.59 2.04 -8.31
C LEU A 160 -32.18 0.72 -8.83
N ASP A 161 -31.73 0.25 -9.98
CA ASP A 161 -32.21 -1.01 -10.56
C ASP A 161 -31.82 -2.20 -9.69
N GLN A 162 -30.58 -2.24 -9.18
CA GLN A 162 -30.13 -3.27 -8.24
C GLN A 162 -30.92 -3.24 -6.93
N LEU A 163 -31.18 -2.06 -6.37
CA LEU A 163 -31.92 -1.92 -5.12
C LEU A 163 -33.40 -2.32 -5.29
N ARG A 164 -34.02 -2.00 -6.43
CA ARG A 164 -35.41 -2.38 -6.74
C ARG A 164 -35.56 -3.89 -6.96
N ALA A 165 -34.57 -4.53 -7.58
CA ALA A 165 -34.58 -5.97 -7.83
C ALA A 165 -34.56 -6.81 -6.54
N ALA A 166 -34.08 -6.27 -5.42
CA ALA A 166 -33.98 -7.00 -4.16
C ALA A 166 -35.33 -7.22 -3.44
N GLY A 167 -36.41 -6.56 -3.86
CA GLY A 167 -37.75 -6.71 -3.29
C GLY A 167 -37.91 -6.10 -1.88
N PRO A 168 -39.14 -5.81 -1.44
CA PRO A 168 -39.42 -5.12 -0.17
C PRO A 168 -39.20 -5.97 1.09
N SER A 169 -39.11 -7.29 0.96
CA SER A 169 -39.09 -8.25 2.08
C SER A 169 -37.73 -8.92 2.31
N THR A 170 -36.68 -8.54 1.58
CA THR A 170 -35.35 -9.15 1.71
C THR A 170 -34.40 -8.23 2.46
N ALA A 171 -33.82 -8.70 3.57
CA ALA A 171 -32.70 -8.02 4.21
C ALA A 171 -31.50 -8.01 3.24
N MET A 172 -31.14 -6.83 2.73
CA MET A 172 -30.12 -6.68 1.69
C MET A 172 -28.87 -5.97 2.21
N GLN A 173 -27.69 -6.48 1.83
CA GLN A 173 -26.43 -5.81 2.09
C GLN A 173 -26.21 -4.63 1.12
N VAL A 174 -26.69 -3.45 1.50
CA VAL A 174 -26.65 -2.22 0.69
C VAL A 174 -25.22 -1.81 0.31
N ALA A 175 -24.24 -2.02 1.20
CA ALA A 175 -22.85 -1.60 0.98
C ALA A 175 -22.22 -2.19 -0.31
N GLY A 176 -22.58 -3.42 -0.69
CA GLY A 176 -22.08 -4.05 -1.91
C GLY A 176 -22.51 -3.29 -3.18
N HIS A 177 -23.77 -2.89 -3.24
CA HIS A 177 -24.36 -2.15 -4.36
C HIS A 177 -23.73 -0.76 -4.51
N PHE A 178 -23.54 -0.04 -3.41
CA PHE A 178 -22.87 1.26 -3.44
C PHE A 178 -21.40 1.16 -3.88
N ARG A 179 -20.66 0.16 -3.38
CA ARG A 179 -19.28 -0.08 -3.80
C ARG A 179 -19.20 -0.36 -5.30
N TYR A 180 -20.08 -1.20 -5.82
CA TYR A 180 -20.15 -1.50 -7.25
C TYR A 180 -20.47 -0.25 -8.08
N ALA A 181 -21.48 0.52 -7.68
CA ALA A 181 -21.84 1.77 -8.35
C ALA A 181 -20.66 2.77 -8.41
N VAL A 182 -20.00 3.02 -7.27
CA VAL A 182 -18.82 3.90 -7.22
C VAL A 182 -17.68 3.36 -8.07
N PHE A 183 -17.49 2.04 -8.10
CA PHE A 183 -16.49 1.40 -8.94
C PHE A 183 -16.78 1.61 -10.44
N CYS A 184 -18.02 1.40 -10.89
CA CYS A 184 -18.46 1.69 -12.26
C CYS A 184 -18.18 3.15 -12.63
N LEU A 185 -18.47 4.08 -11.72
CA LEU A 185 -18.20 5.51 -11.93
C LEU A 185 -16.71 5.77 -12.14
N GLN A 186 -15.84 5.20 -11.30
CA GLN A 186 -14.39 5.36 -11.41
C GLN A 186 -13.85 4.78 -12.72
N VAL A 187 -14.28 3.59 -13.09
CA VAL A 187 -13.87 2.91 -14.34
C VAL A 187 -14.26 3.76 -15.55
N LEU A 188 -15.48 4.29 -15.58
CA LEU A 188 -15.93 5.18 -16.65
C LEU A 188 -15.17 6.52 -16.67
N MET A 189 -14.87 7.10 -15.50
CA MET A 189 -14.08 8.32 -15.40
C MET A 189 -12.64 8.13 -15.89
N CYS A 190 -12.07 6.94 -15.70
CA CYS A 190 -10.72 6.60 -16.15
C CYS A 190 -10.65 6.26 -17.65
N PHE A 191 -11.55 5.41 -18.14
CA PHE A 191 -11.46 4.83 -19.49
C PHE A 191 -12.49 5.38 -20.49
N GLY A 192 -13.55 6.02 -20.02
CA GLY A 192 -14.60 6.66 -20.84
C GLY A 192 -15.86 5.81 -21.05
N ASP A 193 -16.77 6.33 -21.89
CA ASP A 193 -18.17 5.89 -22.05
C ASP A 193 -18.39 4.61 -22.87
N ARG A 194 -17.43 3.67 -22.91
CA ARG A 194 -17.48 2.50 -23.83
C ARG A 194 -17.03 1.17 -23.21
N LEU A 195 -17.20 0.96 -21.91
CA LEU A 195 -16.87 -0.33 -21.31
C LEU A 195 -18.10 -1.20 -21.15
N GLU A 196 -18.01 -2.42 -21.68
CA GLU A 196 -19.01 -3.47 -21.46
C GLU A 196 -19.02 -3.89 -19.99
N GLU A 197 -20.17 -4.38 -19.51
CA GLU A 197 -20.31 -4.86 -18.13
C GLU A 197 -19.26 -5.94 -17.79
N ARG A 198 -18.94 -6.81 -18.75
CA ARG A 198 -17.89 -7.82 -18.62
C ARG A 198 -16.53 -7.19 -18.33
N GLN A 199 -16.14 -6.17 -19.09
CA GLN A 199 -14.87 -5.47 -18.90
C GLN A 199 -14.80 -4.79 -17.53
N ILE A 200 -15.92 -4.18 -17.08
CA ILE A 200 -16.01 -3.58 -15.74
C ILE A 200 -15.78 -4.65 -14.66
N LYS A 201 -16.45 -5.80 -14.79
CA LYS A 201 -16.27 -6.94 -13.85
C LYS A 201 -14.85 -7.48 -13.87
N ASP A 202 -14.21 -7.58 -15.03
CA ASP A 202 -12.82 -8.02 -15.15
C ASP A 202 -11.86 -7.07 -14.43
N VAL A 203 -12.04 -5.75 -14.62
CA VAL A 203 -11.25 -4.72 -13.90
C VAL A 203 -11.48 -4.83 -12.38
N GLN A 204 -12.72 -5.02 -11.95
CA GLN A 204 -13.06 -5.19 -10.54
C GLN A 204 -12.39 -6.42 -9.95
N ALA A 205 -12.43 -7.54 -10.67
CA ALA A 205 -11.86 -8.81 -10.25
C ALA A 205 -10.34 -8.71 -10.06
N VAL A 206 -9.62 -8.14 -11.03
CA VAL A 206 -8.15 -8.03 -10.91
C VAL A 206 -7.72 -7.02 -9.85
N GLN A 207 -8.44 -5.92 -9.67
CA GLN A 207 -8.16 -4.93 -8.62
C GLN A 207 -8.43 -5.51 -7.22
N THR A 208 -9.56 -6.18 -7.05
CA THR A 208 -9.92 -6.84 -5.78
C THR A 208 -8.95 -7.97 -5.47
N ALA A 209 -8.58 -8.78 -6.47
CA ALA A 209 -7.60 -9.83 -6.31
C ALA A 209 -6.23 -9.28 -5.90
N LEU A 210 -5.77 -8.18 -6.51
CA LEU A 210 -4.52 -7.55 -6.11
C LEU A 210 -4.59 -7.06 -4.66
N LEU A 211 -5.65 -6.33 -4.29
CA LEU A 211 -5.82 -5.76 -2.95
C LEU A 211 -5.84 -6.84 -1.86
N LEU A 212 -6.61 -7.91 -2.05
CA LEU A 212 -6.81 -8.95 -1.04
C LEU A 212 -5.67 -9.98 -1.01
N ARG A 213 -4.98 -10.23 -2.13
CA ARG A 213 -3.94 -11.26 -2.22
C ARG A 213 -2.54 -10.72 -2.07
N ALA A 214 -2.28 -9.44 -2.37
CA ALA A 214 -0.95 -8.85 -2.21
C ALA A 214 -0.34 -9.04 -0.80
N PRO A 215 -1.11 -8.87 0.31
CA PRO A 215 -0.57 -9.04 1.66
C PRO A 215 -0.01 -10.45 1.94
N ARG A 216 -0.59 -11.49 1.32
CA ARG A 216 -0.13 -12.88 1.48
C ARG A 216 1.33 -13.08 1.06
N PHE A 217 1.83 -12.24 0.16
CA PHE A 217 3.21 -12.33 -0.34
C PHE A 217 4.20 -11.53 0.52
N ALA A 218 3.79 -11.00 1.68
CA ALA A 218 4.63 -10.18 2.55
C ALA A 218 5.96 -10.83 2.94
N ILE A 219 6.02 -12.16 3.04
CA ILE A 219 7.25 -12.93 3.33
C ILE A 219 8.38 -12.62 2.33
N LEU A 220 8.04 -12.29 1.08
CA LEU A 220 9.02 -11.97 0.03
C LEU A 220 9.75 -10.64 0.27
N ASN A 221 9.25 -9.79 1.17
CA ASN A 221 9.91 -8.52 1.53
C ASN A 221 11.11 -8.71 2.46
N PHE A 222 11.16 -9.80 3.24
CA PHE A 222 12.21 -9.99 4.26
C PHE A 222 13.54 -10.46 3.66
N LEU A 223 13.49 -11.21 2.57
CA LEU A 223 14.66 -11.75 1.86
C LEU A 223 14.48 -11.55 0.35
N PRO A 224 14.61 -10.33 -0.20
CA PRO A 224 14.19 -10.04 -1.56
C PRO A 224 15.00 -10.80 -2.64
N SER A 225 16.28 -11.09 -2.40
CA SER A 225 17.12 -11.83 -3.35
C SER A 225 16.97 -13.35 -3.18
N ILE A 226 17.02 -13.84 -1.94
CA ILE A 226 16.94 -15.28 -1.62
C ILE A 226 15.49 -15.79 -1.69
N GLY A 227 14.53 -15.00 -1.25
CA GLY A 227 13.12 -15.33 -1.18
C GLY A 227 12.47 -15.58 -2.54
N LYS A 228 12.98 -14.97 -3.62
CA LYS A 228 12.55 -15.30 -5.00
C LYS A 228 12.89 -16.76 -5.38
N ILE A 229 13.98 -17.28 -4.83
CA ILE A 229 14.44 -18.65 -5.08
C ILE A 229 13.77 -19.59 -4.07
N LEU A 230 13.83 -19.26 -2.78
CA LEU A 230 13.30 -20.07 -1.69
C LEU A 230 11.77 -20.23 -1.75
N PHE A 231 11.06 -19.15 -2.10
CA PHE A 231 9.60 -19.12 -2.21
C PHE A 231 9.16 -18.97 -3.67
N ARG A 232 9.82 -19.68 -4.58
CA ARG A 232 9.59 -19.60 -6.04
C ARG A 232 8.11 -19.68 -6.43
N ARG A 233 7.36 -20.62 -5.85
CA ARG A 233 5.91 -20.76 -6.10
C ARG A 233 5.12 -19.49 -5.75
N GLN A 234 5.42 -18.87 -4.61
CA GLN A 234 4.75 -17.62 -4.20
C GLN A 234 5.14 -16.46 -5.10
N TRP A 235 6.41 -16.40 -5.52
CA TRP A 235 6.88 -15.41 -6.48
C TRP A 235 6.18 -15.57 -7.83
N ASP A 236 6.04 -16.79 -8.34
CA ASP A 236 5.35 -17.08 -9.60
C ASP A 236 3.85 -16.72 -9.53
N GLU A 237 3.19 -17.03 -8.41
CA GLU A 237 1.80 -16.62 -8.15
C GLU A 237 1.64 -15.10 -8.10
N PHE A 238 2.57 -14.39 -7.45
CA PHE A 238 2.59 -12.93 -7.40
C PHE A 238 2.80 -12.32 -8.80
N GLN A 239 3.74 -12.84 -9.58
CA GLN A 239 3.98 -12.41 -10.95
C GLN A 239 2.77 -12.67 -11.85
N LYS A 240 2.08 -13.81 -11.67
CA LYS A 240 0.83 -14.11 -12.39
C LYS A 240 -0.27 -13.10 -12.03
N LEU A 241 -0.37 -12.70 -10.76
CA LEU A 241 -1.34 -11.69 -10.31
C LEU A 241 -1.11 -10.34 -11.01
N LEU A 242 0.14 -9.89 -11.10
CA LEU A 242 0.50 -8.65 -11.79
C LEU A 242 0.23 -8.73 -13.30
N ARG A 243 0.63 -9.84 -13.95
CA ARG A 243 0.35 -10.05 -15.38
C ARG A 243 -1.14 -10.06 -15.69
N ASN A 244 -1.96 -10.68 -14.84
CA ASN A 244 -3.41 -10.66 -15.01
C ASN A 244 -3.98 -9.24 -14.95
N GLN A 245 -3.49 -8.42 -14.02
CA GLN A 245 -3.88 -7.00 -13.96
C GLN A 245 -3.44 -6.26 -15.23
N GLU A 246 -2.19 -6.43 -15.65
CA GLU A 246 -1.65 -5.79 -16.84
C GLU A 246 -2.44 -6.17 -18.11
N ASN A 247 -2.77 -7.45 -18.28
CA ASN A 247 -3.55 -7.96 -19.42
C ASN A 247 -4.96 -7.35 -19.51
N VAL A 248 -5.56 -6.96 -18.38
CA VAL A 248 -6.87 -6.30 -18.34
C VAL A 248 -6.73 -4.79 -18.57
N PHE A 249 -5.75 -4.13 -17.94
CA PHE A 249 -5.62 -2.68 -17.98
C PHE A 249 -4.99 -2.15 -19.28
N LEU A 250 -3.97 -2.81 -19.83
CA LEU A 250 -3.25 -2.30 -21.00
C LEU A 250 -4.14 -2.13 -22.25
N PRO A 251 -5.02 -3.07 -22.62
CA PRO A 251 -5.92 -2.87 -23.76
C PRO A 251 -6.81 -1.64 -23.58
N LEU A 252 -7.33 -1.42 -22.37
CA LEU A 252 -8.19 -0.27 -22.06
C LEU A 252 -7.41 1.06 -22.16
N ILE A 253 -6.17 1.08 -21.66
CA ILE A 253 -5.28 2.24 -21.75
C ILE A 253 -4.95 2.54 -23.23
N ARG A 254 -4.58 1.52 -24.01
CA ARG A 254 -4.23 1.66 -25.43
C ARG A 254 -5.41 2.13 -26.27
N ALA A 255 -6.60 1.59 -26.03
CA ALA A 255 -7.83 2.03 -26.69
C ALA A 255 -8.12 3.51 -26.40
N ARG A 256 -7.87 3.95 -25.15
CA ARG A 256 -8.06 5.35 -24.76
C ARG A 256 -7.02 6.29 -25.38
N SER A 257 -5.76 5.85 -25.50
CA SER A 257 -4.70 6.65 -26.13
C SER A 257 -4.92 6.85 -27.63
N ALA A 258 -5.55 5.89 -28.32
CA ALA A 258 -5.82 5.98 -29.75
C ALA A 258 -6.93 6.99 -30.13
N ILE A 259 -7.69 7.50 -29.16
CA ILE A 259 -8.79 8.45 -29.36
C ILE A 259 -8.33 9.92 -29.16
N ARG A 260 -7.10 10.13 -28.69
CA ARG A 260 -6.48 11.45 -28.53
C ARG A 260 -5.68 11.82 -29.76
#